data_AF-A0A060YTJ9-F1
#
_entry.id   AF-A0A060YTJ9-F1
#
_cell.length_a   1.000
_cell.length_b   1.000
_cell.length_c   1.000
_cell.angle_alpha   90.00
_cell.angle_beta   90.00
_cell.angle_gamma   90.00
#
_symmetry.space_group_name_H-M   'P 1'
#
loop_
_entity.id
_entity.type
_entity.pdbx_description
1 polymer ?
#
loop_
_entity_poly.entity_id
_entity_poly.type
_entity_poly.pdbx_seq_one_letter_code
_entity_poly.pdbx_strand_id
1 'polypeptide(L)'
;MSLGHGAAFSHVACALIFPSPHPRPLLPSLLLLGLCGEAAVGQAEPDLPYGLLLVVGLLCTELVRSWSLALTWALNYRTGTRLRGAILTMAFHKILRLRSIRDKSMGQLINMCSNDGQRMFEAAAVGSLLAGGPLIAVLGMGFNLAILGPTSLLGSAVFILFYPAMMFSSRLTAYFRRKGVAVTDRRVQKMNEILNYIKFIKMYAWVKAFSQDVRSKCRV
;
A
#
# COMPACT_ATOMS: atom_id res chain seq x y z
N MET A 1 -8.01 29.37 -24.11
CA MET A 1 -7.34 30.42 -24.92
C MET A 1 -6.60 31.31 -23.95
N SER A 2 -5.30 31.51 -23.94
CA SER A 2 -4.13 31.04 -24.70
C SER A 2 -2.98 31.05 -23.68
N LEU A 3 -2.15 30.01 -23.60
CA LEU A 3 -0.80 30.00 -24.19
C LEU A 3 0.04 31.26 -23.92
N GLY A 4 1.13 31.08 -23.18
CA GLY A 4 2.25 32.02 -23.11
C GLY A 4 2.78 32.18 -21.68
N HIS A 5 4.05 31.78 -21.47
CA HIS A 5 4.98 32.09 -20.35
C HIS A 5 5.66 30.91 -19.63
N GLY A 6 5.46 29.65 -20.04
CA GLY A 6 6.17 28.50 -19.44
C GLY A 6 7.56 28.15 -20.02
N ALA A 7 7.96 28.75 -21.14
CA ALA A 7 9.11 28.27 -21.92
C ALA A 7 10.48 28.86 -21.51
N ALA A 8 10.52 29.91 -20.70
CA ALA A 8 11.78 30.58 -20.34
C ALA A 8 12.48 30.00 -19.10
N PHE A 9 11.77 29.27 -18.23
CA PHE A 9 12.36 28.72 -16.99
C PHE A 9 12.95 27.30 -17.16
N SER A 10 12.60 26.58 -18.23
CA SER A 10 13.11 25.22 -18.44
C SER A 10 14.52 25.18 -19.05
N HIS A 11 14.92 26.23 -19.78
CA HIS A 11 16.21 26.26 -20.48
C HIS A 11 17.41 26.61 -19.59
N VAL A 12 17.20 27.29 -18.45
CA VAL A 12 18.30 27.69 -17.54
C VAL A 12 18.68 26.56 -16.56
N ALA A 13 17.75 25.66 -16.23
CA ALA A 13 18.03 24.51 -15.36
C ALA A 13 18.83 23.40 -16.06
N CYS A 14 18.80 23.35 -17.40
CA CYS A 14 19.43 22.28 -18.19
C CYS A 14 20.96 22.48 -18.37
N ALA A 15 21.49 23.68 -18.15
CA ALA A 15 22.89 24.01 -18.42
C ALA A 15 23.84 23.86 -17.20
N LEU A 16 23.33 23.60 -15.99
CA LEU A 16 24.15 23.55 -14.76
C LEU A 16 24.34 22.14 -14.18
N ILE A 17 23.83 21.08 -14.81
CA ILE A 17 23.82 19.72 -14.24
C ILE A 17 25.03 18.86 -14.67
N PHE A 18 25.82 19.28 -15.66
CA PHE A 18 27.08 18.60 -16.02
C PHE A 18 28.20 19.62 -16.16
N PRO A 19 29.23 19.56 -15.29
CA PRO A 19 30.36 18.70 -15.63
C PRO A 19 31.09 18.07 -14.42
N SER A 20 31.35 16.77 -14.47
CA SER A 20 32.74 16.27 -14.38
C SER A 20 32.85 14.75 -14.53
N PRO A 21 33.94 14.26 -15.16
CA PRO A 21 34.17 12.86 -15.41
C PRO A 21 35.05 12.25 -14.30
N HIS A 22 34.57 11.22 -13.61
CA HIS A 22 35.46 10.32 -12.86
C HIS A 22 35.02 8.86 -12.95
N PRO A 23 35.96 7.90 -12.93
CA PRO A 23 35.72 6.54 -13.41
C PRO A 23 35.48 5.53 -12.27
N ARG A 24 34.73 4.45 -12.60
CA ARG A 24 34.54 3.13 -11.90
C ARG A 24 33.32 3.04 -10.93
N PRO A 25 32.67 1.87 -10.69
CA PRO A 25 33.13 0.47 -10.86
C PRO A 25 32.20 -0.52 -11.61
N LEU A 26 32.79 -1.20 -12.60
CA LEU A 26 32.84 -2.65 -12.91
C LEU A 26 31.63 -3.60 -12.98
N LEU A 27 30.40 -3.27 -12.55
CA LEU A 27 29.23 -4.16 -12.81
C LEU A 27 28.27 -3.67 -13.91
N PRO A 28 28.01 -2.35 -14.07
CA PRO A 28 27.24 -1.87 -15.23
C PRO A 28 28.08 -1.83 -16.50
N SER A 29 29.41 -1.98 -16.41
CA SER A 29 30.32 -1.92 -17.56
C SER A 29 30.21 -3.11 -18.51
N LEU A 30 29.64 -4.26 -18.13
CA LEU A 30 29.40 -5.38 -19.06
C LEU A 30 28.11 -5.18 -19.88
N LEU A 31 27.08 -4.61 -19.26
CA LEU A 31 25.86 -4.19 -19.95
C LEU A 31 26.11 -2.95 -20.82
N LEU A 32 26.96 -2.05 -20.33
CA LEU A 32 27.43 -0.89 -21.09
C LEU A 32 28.50 -1.25 -22.12
N LEU A 33 29.37 -2.26 -21.98
CA LEU A 33 30.27 -2.65 -23.09
C LEU A 33 29.48 -3.25 -24.25
N GLY A 34 28.38 -3.95 -23.97
CA GLY A 34 27.44 -4.38 -25.02
C GLY A 34 26.71 -3.22 -25.71
N LEU A 35 26.58 -2.06 -25.03
CA LEU A 35 25.93 -0.84 -25.56
C LEU A 35 26.92 0.24 -26.02
N CYS A 36 28.20 0.14 -25.64
CA CYS A 36 29.26 1.15 -25.81
C CYS A 36 30.45 0.60 -26.60
N GLY A 37 30.33 -0.60 -27.19
CA GLY A 37 31.14 -1.00 -28.34
C GLY A 37 30.82 -0.18 -29.60
N GLU A 38 29.69 0.54 -29.60
CA GLU A 38 29.16 1.29 -30.75
C GLU A 38 28.87 2.77 -30.40
N ALA A 39 29.49 3.32 -29.34
CA ALA A 39 29.34 4.73 -28.96
C ALA A 39 30.61 5.55 -29.19
N ALA A 40 31.49 5.08 -30.09
CA ALA A 40 32.56 5.89 -30.66
C ALA A 40 32.04 6.57 -31.93
N VAL A 41 31.56 7.80 -31.77
CA VAL A 41 31.63 8.91 -32.74
C VAL A 41 31.55 8.50 -34.22
N GLY A 42 30.35 8.61 -34.80
CA GLY A 42 30.16 8.63 -36.24
C GLY A 42 28.67 8.70 -36.56
N GLN A 43 28.27 9.53 -37.52
CA GLN A 43 26.93 9.51 -38.10
C GLN A 43 26.59 8.09 -38.56
N ALA A 44 25.82 7.35 -37.76
CA ALA A 44 25.31 6.04 -38.10
C ALA A 44 23.92 6.22 -38.70
N GLU A 45 23.72 5.70 -39.91
CA GLU A 45 22.41 5.39 -40.47
C GLU A 45 21.54 4.70 -39.39
N PRO A 46 20.21 4.90 -39.36
CA PRO A 46 19.37 4.23 -38.39
C PRO A 46 19.42 2.72 -38.61
N ASP A 47 20.22 2.01 -37.80
CA ASP A 47 20.29 0.56 -37.80
C ASP A 47 18.96 0.00 -37.29
N LEU A 48 18.02 -0.18 -38.24
CA LEU A 48 16.74 -0.85 -38.07
C LEU A 48 16.84 -2.15 -37.25
N PRO A 49 17.87 -3.02 -37.41
CA PRO A 49 17.99 -4.22 -36.58
C PRO A 49 18.29 -3.93 -35.10
N TYR A 50 19.08 -2.90 -34.78
CA TYR A 50 19.41 -2.55 -33.40
C TYR A 50 18.18 -2.00 -32.65
N GLY A 51 17.39 -1.14 -33.32
CA GLY A 51 16.12 -0.66 -32.79
C GLY A 51 15.12 -1.81 -32.54
N LEU A 52 15.00 -2.74 -33.49
CA LEU A 52 14.13 -3.91 -33.35
C LEU A 52 14.54 -4.80 -32.15
N LEU A 53 15.85 -5.00 -31.95
CA LEU A 53 16.37 -5.77 -30.82
C LEU A 53 16.00 -5.14 -29.47
N LEU A 54 16.13 -3.82 -29.33
CA LEU A 54 15.77 -3.11 -28.09
C LEU A 54 14.27 -3.22 -27.78
N VAL A 55 13.41 -3.10 -28.79
CA VAL A 55 11.95 -3.24 -28.61
C VAL A 55 11.59 -4.66 -28.18
N VAL A 56 12.17 -5.68 -28.82
CA VAL A 56 11.97 -7.08 -28.43
C VAL A 56 12.51 -7.33 -27.02
N GLY A 57 13.66 -6.75 -26.67
CA GLY A 57 14.24 -6.82 -25.32
C GLY A 57 13.31 -6.22 -24.26
N LEU A 58 12.79 -5.01 -24.48
CA LEU A 58 11.84 -4.36 -23.59
C LEU A 58 10.57 -5.20 -23.40
N LEU A 59 10.00 -5.71 -24.50
CA LEU A 59 8.84 -6.59 -24.47
C LEU A 59 9.11 -7.83 -23.61
N CYS A 60 10.24 -8.50 -23.83
CA CYS A 60 10.65 -9.66 -23.05
C CYS A 60 10.81 -9.32 -21.56
N THR A 61 11.45 -8.20 -21.23
CA THR A 61 11.61 -7.79 -19.82
C THR A 61 10.27 -7.53 -19.14
N GLU A 62 9.30 -6.90 -19.83
CA GLU A 62 7.97 -6.65 -19.26
C GLU A 62 7.14 -7.92 -19.11
N LEU A 63 7.26 -8.87 -20.04
CA LEU A 63 6.62 -10.19 -19.92
C LEU A 63 7.17 -10.95 -18.71
N VAL A 64 8.51 -11.01 -18.57
CA VAL A 64 9.17 -11.65 -17.43
C VAL A 64 8.76 -10.98 -16.12
N ARG A 65 8.71 -9.64 -16.08
CA ARG A 65 8.31 -8.87 -14.90
C ARG A 65 6.85 -9.16 -14.52
N SER A 66 5.95 -9.20 -15.50
CA SER A 66 4.53 -9.51 -15.31
C SER A 66 4.33 -10.93 -14.76
N TRP A 67 5.02 -11.91 -15.33
CA TRP A 67 4.95 -13.31 -14.90
C TRP A 67 5.54 -13.51 -13.50
N SER A 68 6.70 -12.89 -13.23
CA SER A 68 7.33 -12.94 -11.91
C SER A 68 6.43 -12.37 -10.81
N LEU A 69 5.75 -11.25 -11.10
CA LEU A 69 4.79 -10.65 -10.17
C LEU A 69 3.60 -11.59 -9.93
N ALA A 70 3.04 -12.18 -10.99
CA ALA A 70 1.94 -13.14 -10.87
C ALA A 70 2.33 -14.37 -10.04
N LEU A 71 3.52 -14.92 -10.26
CA LEU A 71 4.06 -16.04 -9.48
C LEU A 71 4.25 -15.68 -8.01
N THR A 72 4.77 -14.48 -7.73
CA THR A 72 4.94 -13.98 -6.35
C THR A 72 3.60 -13.92 -5.63
N TRP A 73 2.56 -13.33 -6.25
CA TRP A 73 1.21 -13.32 -5.69
C TRP A 73 0.67 -14.74 -5.48
N ALA A 74 0.83 -15.63 -6.46
CA ALA A 74 0.37 -17.02 -6.35
C ALA A 74 1.04 -17.77 -5.17
N LEU A 75 2.35 -17.60 -5.00
CA LEU A 75 3.10 -18.20 -3.88
C LEU A 75 2.68 -17.63 -2.54
N ASN A 76 2.50 -16.31 -2.45
CA ASN A 76 2.03 -15.65 -1.24
C ASN A 76 0.63 -16.09 -0.85
N TYR A 77 -0.29 -16.20 -1.83
CA TYR A 77 -1.63 -16.68 -1.58
C TYR A 77 -1.64 -18.14 -1.13
N ARG A 78 -0.85 -19.02 -1.76
CA ARG A 78 -0.72 -20.42 -1.33
C ARG A 78 -0.15 -20.55 0.08
N THR A 79 0.83 -19.73 0.41
CA THR A 79 1.43 -19.71 1.75
C THR A 79 0.45 -19.15 2.78
N GLY A 80 -0.27 -18.09 2.42
CA GLY A 80 -1.30 -17.49 3.25
C GLY A 80 -2.46 -18.44 3.54
N THR A 81 -2.97 -19.18 2.54
CA THR A 81 -4.06 -20.14 2.76
C THR A 81 -3.63 -21.29 3.66
N ARG A 82 -2.40 -21.81 3.48
CA ARG A 82 -1.81 -22.83 4.36
C ARG A 82 -1.69 -22.34 5.80
N LEU A 83 -1.17 -21.13 6.00
CA LEU A 83 -1.03 -20.51 7.31
C LEU A 83 -2.39 -20.32 7.99
N ARG A 84 -3.37 -19.75 7.27
CA ARG A 84 -4.75 -19.57 7.77
C ARG A 84 -5.36 -20.90 8.19
N GLY A 85 -5.24 -21.94 7.35
CA GLY A 85 -5.73 -23.28 7.66
C GLY A 85 -5.12 -23.82 8.95
N ALA A 86 -3.80 -23.77 9.09
CA ALA A 86 -3.10 -24.24 10.29
C ALA A 86 -3.54 -23.49 11.56
N ILE A 87 -3.61 -22.15 11.51
CA ILE A 87 -4.03 -21.33 12.66
C ILE A 87 -5.48 -21.65 13.05
N LEU A 88 -6.37 -21.75 12.06
CA LEU A 88 -7.79 -22.03 12.30
C LEU A 88 -7.98 -23.43 12.90
N THR A 89 -7.30 -24.44 12.38
CA THR A 89 -7.32 -25.80 12.93
C THR A 89 -6.77 -25.85 14.36
N MET A 90 -5.65 -25.17 14.64
CA MET A 90 -5.11 -25.07 15.99
C MET A 90 -6.06 -24.36 16.95
N ALA A 91 -6.68 -23.26 16.50
CA ALA A 91 -7.67 -22.54 17.28
C ALA A 91 -8.88 -23.43 17.60
N PHE A 92 -9.45 -24.12 16.60
CA PHE A 92 -10.55 -25.05 16.82
C PHE A 92 -10.19 -26.18 17.79
N HIS A 93 -9.01 -26.81 17.66
CA HIS A 93 -8.56 -27.81 18.62
C HIS A 93 -8.44 -27.26 20.04
N LYS A 94 -7.94 -26.03 20.20
CA LYS A 94 -7.84 -25.38 21.50
C LYS A 94 -9.22 -25.12 22.10
N ILE A 95 -10.17 -24.68 21.30
CA ILE A 95 -11.56 -24.42 21.70
C ILE A 95 -12.22 -25.71 22.19
N LEU A 96 -12.07 -26.81 21.46
CA LEU A 96 -12.63 -28.11 21.83
C LEU A 96 -12.02 -28.70 23.11
N ARG A 97 -10.76 -28.37 23.42
CA ARG A 97 -10.07 -28.85 24.63
C ARG A 97 -10.39 -28.00 25.88
N LEU A 98 -10.93 -26.79 25.72
CA LEU A 98 -11.28 -25.92 26.83
C LEU A 98 -12.61 -26.37 27.46
N ARG A 99 -12.55 -26.85 28.70
CA ARG A 99 -13.71 -27.39 29.45
C ARG A 99 -14.77 -26.34 29.80
N SER A 100 -14.40 -25.06 29.86
CA SER A 100 -15.33 -23.97 30.17
C SER A 100 -14.91 -22.70 29.42
N ILE A 101 -15.77 -22.22 28.53
CA ILE A 101 -15.64 -20.92 27.88
C ILE A 101 -16.50 -19.94 28.68
N ARG A 102 -16.01 -19.51 29.84
CA ARG A 102 -16.80 -18.72 30.80
C ARG A 102 -17.11 -17.30 30.34
N ASP A 103 -16.27 -16.74 29.47
CA ASP A 103 -16.34 -15.31 29.09
C ASP A 103 -16.80 -15.03 27.65
N LYS A 104 -16.97 -16.05 26.79
CA LYS A 104 -17.33 -15.84 25.37
C LYS A 104 -18.31 -16.88 24.84
N SER A 105 -19.29 -16.42 24.06
CA SER A 105 -20.24 -17.29 23.35
C SER A 105 -19.56 -18.03 22.19
N MET A 106 -20.03 -19.24 21.85
CA MET A 106 -19.55 -19.95 20.65
C MET A 106 -19.65 -19.11 19.38
N GLY A 107 -20.70 -18.30 19.23
CA GLY A 107 -20.85 -17.39 18.10
C GLY A 107 -19.74 -16.33 18.04
N GLN A 108 -19.29 -15.83 19.20
CA GLN A 108 -18.18 -14.88 19.28
C GLN A 108 -16.85 -15.53 18.91
N LEU A 109 -16.62 -16.80 19.30
CA LEU A 109 -15.40 -17.52 18.90
C LEU A 109 -15.37 -17.81 17.41
N ILE A 110 -16.48 -18.22 16.81
CA ILE A 110 -16.57 -18.46 15.36
C ILE A 110 -16.34 -17.16 14.60
N ASN A 111 -16.95 -16.06 15.04
CA ASN A 111 -16.75 -14.74 14.43
C ASN A 111 -15.28 -14.28 14.55
N MET A 112 -14.64 -14.51 15.70
CA MET A 112 -13.22 -14.22 15.91
C MET A 112 -12.34 -15.05 14.96
N CYS A 113 -12.54 -16.36 14.89
CA CYS A 113 -11.82 -17.24 13.96
C CYS A 113 -12.00 -16.83 12.49
N SER A 114 -13.21 -16.40 12.09
CA SER A 114 -13.50 -15.96 10.74
C SER A 114 -12.81 -14.62 10.40
N ASN A 115 -13.06 -13.60 11.22
CA ASN A 115 -12.53 -12.26 11.01
C ASN A 115 -11.01 -12.19 11.21
N ASP A 116 -10.50 -12.76 12.29
CA ASP A 116 -9.07 -12.71 12.58
C ASP A 116 -8.30 -13.69 11.69
N GLY A 117 -8.89 -14.84 11.33
CA GLY A 117 -8.33 -15.74 10.34
C GLY A 117 -8.19 -15.10 8.96
N GLN A 118 -9.16 -14.29 8.55
CA GLN A 118 -9.07 -13.49 7.32
C GLN A 118 -7.95 -12.45 7.40
N ARG A 119 -7.83 -11.73 8.52
CA ARG A 119 -6.76 -10.75 8.72
C ARG A 119 -5.37 -11.37 8.73
N MET A 120 -5.21 -12.55 9.32
CA MET A 120 -3.94 -13.29 9.30
C MET A 120 -3.58 -13.75 7.89
N PHE A 121 -4.56 -14.18 7.09
CA PHE A 121 -4.36 -14.48 5.68
C PHE A 121 -3.89 -13.26 4.88
N GLU A 122 -4.54 -12.11 5.05
CA GLU A 122 -4.15 -10.87 4.37
C GLU A 122 -2.74 -10.42 4.79
N ALA A 123 -2.42 -10.51 6.09
CA ALA A 123 -1.09 -10.21 6.60
C ALA A 123 -0.02 -11.15 6.01
N ALA A 124 -0.31 -12.44 5.88
CA ALA A 124 0.60 -13.41 5.28
C ALA A 124 0.75 -13.23 3.76
N ALA A 125 -0.34 -12.90 3.06
CA ALA A 125 -0.36 -12.70 1.61
C ALA A 125 0.41 -11.44 1.19
N VAL A 126 0.35 -10.36 2.00
CA VAL A 126 1.02 -9.09 1.68
C VAL A 126 2.36 -8.93 2.43
N GLY A 127 2.57 -9.69 3.50
CA GLY A 127 3.73 -9.54 4.40
C GLY A 127 5.08 -9.69 3.72
N SER A 128 5.22 -10.63 2.78
CA SER A 128 6.48 -10.81 2.04
C SER A 128 6.80 -9.62 1.12
N LEU A 129 5.81 -8.98 0.52
CA LEU A 129 6.00 -7.74 -0.25
C LEU A 129 6.44 -6.59 0.65
N LEU A 130 5.82 -6.46 1.84
CA LEU A 130 6.20 -5.44 2.81
C LEU A 130 7.66 -5.60 3.26
N ALA A 131 8.12 -6.84 3.45
CA ALA A 131 9.52 -7.13 3.79
C ALA A 131 10.49 -6.88 2.61
N GLY A 132 10.05 -7.12 1.36
CA GLY A 132 10.85 -6.88 0.16
C GLY A 132 10.96 -5.40 -0.25
N GLY A 133 9.97 -4.58 0.13
CA GLY A 133 9.93 -3.15 -0.20
C GLY A 133 11.18 -2.35 0.15
N PRO A 134 11.70 -2.43 1.39
CA PRO A 134 12.94 -1.75 1.79
C PRO A 134 14.16 -2.17 0.97
N LEU A 135 14.28 -3.46 0.64
CA LEU A 135 15.39 -3.97 -0.17
C LEU A 135 15.36 -3.35 -1.58
N ILE A 136 14.18 -3.32 -2.22
CA ILE A 136 13.99 -2.70 -3.54
C ILE A 136 14.28 -1.21 -3.47
N ALA A 137 13.86 -0.51 -2.41
CA ALA A 137 14.13 0.91 -2.24
C ALA A 137 15.63 1.21 -2.16
N VAL A 138 16.39 0.42 -1.39
CA VAL A 138 17.85 0.58 -1.26
C VAL A 138 18.56 0.29 -2.58
N LEU A 139 18.20 -0.81 -3.26
CA LEU A 139 18.78 -1.16 -4.56
C LEU A 139 18.46 -0.10 -5.63
N GLY A 140 17.22 0.40 -5.64
CA GLY A 140 16.78 1.45 -6.54
C GLY A 140 17.53 2.77 -6.29
N MET A 141 17.75 3.14 -5.03
CA MET A 141 18.51 4.35 -4.67
C MET A 141 19.98 4.22 -5.10
N GLY A 142 20.60 3.05 -4.89
CA GLY A 142 21.96 2.78 -5.34
C GLY A 142 22.10 2.82 -6.86
N PHE A 143 21.14 2.26 -7.60
CA PHE A 143 21.12 2.29 -9.07
C PHE A 143 20.97 3.72 -9.61
N ASN A 144 20.08 4.51 -9.01
CA ASN A 144 19.87 5.90 -9.38
C ASN A 144 21.12 6.77 -9.16
N LEU A 145 21.83 6.54 -8.05
CA LEU A 145 23.12 7.18 -7.78
C LEU A 145 24.19 6.84 -8.82
N ALA A 146 24.21 5.59 -9.31
CA ALA A 146 25.19 5.15 -10.29
C ALA A 146 24.97 5.78 -11.68
N ILE A 147 23.73 6.05 -12.07
CA ILE A 147 23.41 6.61 -13.40
C ILE A 147 23.39 8.14 -13.41
N LEU A 148 22.70 8.76 -12.44
CA LEU A 148 22.49 10.20 -12.41
C LEU A 148 23.52 10.94 -11.54
N GLY A 149 24.30 10.21 -10.73
CA GLY A 149 25.23 10.80 -9.78
C GLY A 149 24.54 11.40 -8.55
N PRO A 150 25.20 12.32 -7.81
CA PRO A 150 24.72 12.80 -6.52
C PRO A 150 23.46 13.65 -6.58
N THR A 151 23.11 14.21 -7.75
CA THR A 151 21.89 15.01 -7.95
C THR A 151 20.60 14.19 -7.74
N SER A 152 20.64 12.87 -7.95
CA SER A 152 19.51 11.96 -7.74
C SER A 152 19.04 11.86 -6.29
N LEU A 153 19.91 12.22 -5.32
CA LEU A 153 19.59 12.18 -3.90
C LEU A 153 18.43 13.10 -3.53
N LEU A 154 18.32 14.26 -4.18
CA LEU A 154 17.20 15.19 -3.97
C LEU A 154 15.86 14.54 -4.31
N GLY A 155 15.77 13.85 -5.45
CA GLY A 155 14.55 13.14 -5.85
C GLY A 155 14.19 12.01 -4.88
N SER A 156 15.20 11.23 -4.49
CA SER A 156 15.01 10.12 -3.55
C SER A 156 14.59 10.61 -2.15
N ALA A 157 15.11 11.75 -1.69
CA ALA A 157 14.71 12.37 -0.42
C ALA A 157 13.23 12.77 -0.41
N VAL A 158 12.72 13.33 -1.51
CA VAL A 158 11.30 13.68 -1.66
C VAL A 158 10.43 12.41 -1.63
N PHE A 159 10.83 11.34 -2.33
CA PHE A 159 10.13 10.06 -2.28
C PHE A 159 10.07 9.47 -0.87
N ILE A 160 11.19 9.50 -0.15
CA ILE A 160 11.26 9.01 1.23
C ILE A 160 10.33 9.81 2.14
N LEU A 161 10.22 11.14 1.96
CA LEU A 161 9.33 12.00 2.74
C LEU A 161 7.85 11.81 2.38
N PHE A 162 7.55 11.33 1.18
CA PHE A 162 6.18 11.04 0.76
C PHE A 162 5.58 9.81 1.47
N TYR A 163 6.37 8.78 1.75
CA TYR A 163 5.92 7.59 2.50
C TYR A 163 5.33 7.88 3.89
N PRO A 164 5.99 8.64 4.79
CA PRO A 164 5.43 8.97 6.09
C PRO A 164 4.23 9.91 5.98
N ALA A 165 4.20 10.82 5.01
CA ALA A 165 3.02 11.66 4.75
C ALA A 165 1.80 10.80 4.36
N MET A 166 2.00 9.80 3.50
CA MET A 166 0.96 8.83 3.13
C MET A 166 0.50 8.00 4.34
N MET A 167 1.43 7.55 5.18
CA MET A 167 1.09 6.85 6.43
C MET A 167 0.30 7.73 7.39
N PHE A 168 0.68 9.00 7.57
CA PHE A 168 -0.05 9.95 8.41
C PHE A 168 -1.48 10.16 7.91
N SER A 169 -1.66 10.36 6.61
CA SER A 169 -2.99 10.50 5.99
C SER A 169 -3.87 9.25 6.20
N SER A 170 -3.28 8.05 6.06
CA SER A 170 -3.99 6.78 6.32
C SER A 170 -4.41 6.65 7.79
N ARG A 171 -3.53 7.03 8.73
CA ARG A 171 -3.83 7.03 10.18
C ARG A 171 -4.95 8.02 10.52
N LEU A 172 -4.90 9.21 9.93
CA LEU A 172 -5.92 10.24 10.12
C LEU A 172 -7.29 9.77 9.60
N THR A 173 -7.31 9.17 8.41
CA THR A 173 -8.51 8.57 7.83
C THR A 173 -9.08 7.47 8.72
N ALA A 174 -8.23 6.58 9.24
CA ALA A 174 -8.66 5.53 10.17
C ALA A 174 -9.19 6.10 11.49
N TYR A 175 -8.61 7.19 11.99
CA TYR A 175 -9.06 7.88 13.20
C TYR A 175 -10.46 8.46 13.02
N PHE A 176 -10.70 9.22 11.95
CA PHE A 176 -12.03 9.77 11.66
C PHE A 176 -13.06 8.66 11.41
N ARG A 177 -12.68 7.60 10.70
CA ARG A 177 -13.56 6.44 10.50
C ARG A 177 -13.98 5.80 11.82
N ARG A 178 -13.04 5.61 12.75
CA ARG A 178 -13.35 5.05 14.09
C ARG A 178 -14.29 5.96 14.88
N LYS A 179 -14.07 7.28 14.85
CA LYS A 179 -14.99 8.24 15.46
C LYS A 179 -16.39 8.17 14.87
N GLY A 180 -16.50 8.15 13.53
CA GLY A 180 -17.79 8.05 12.84
C GLY A 180 -18.55 6.76 13.19
N VAL A 181 -17.85 5.63 13.24
CA VAL A 181 -18.43 4.34 13.67
C VAL A 181 -18.91 4.42 15.13
N ALA A 182 -18.12 4.97 16.05
CA ALA A 182 -18.50 5.09 17.46
C ALA A 182 -19.75 5.98 17.67
N VAL A 183 -19.86 7.10 16.95
CA VAL A 183 -21.04 7.97 17.01
C VAL A 183 -22.27 7.25 16.45
N THR A 184 -22.12 6.55 15.33
CA THR A 184 -23.20 5.77 14.71
C THR A 184 -23.68 4.66 15.65
N ASP A 185 -22.76 3.92 16.26
CA ASP A 185 -23.08 2.81 17.17
C ASP A 185 -23.84 3.31 18.41
N ARG A 186 -23.41 4.44 18.99
CA ARG A 186 -24.11 5.07 20.12
C ARG A 186 -25.52 5.51 19.75
N ARG A 187 -25.72 6.07 18.55
CA ARG A 187 -27.05 6.46 18.04
C ARG A 187 -27.96 5.23 17.89
N VAL A 188 -27.45 4.15 17.30
CA VAL A 188 -28.21 2.91 17.10
C VAL A 188 -28.59 2.28 18.45
N GLN A 189 -27.65 2.20 19.40
CA GLN A 189 -27.90 1.68 20.74
C GLN A 189 -29.00 2.47 21.46
N LYS A 190 -28.93 3.80 21.44
CA LYS A 190 -29.94 4.66 22.08
C LYS A 190 -31.32 4.51 21.44
N MET A 191 -31.37 4.40 20.13
CA MET A 191 -32.63 4.14 19.42
C MET A 191 -33.24 2.80 19.85
N ASN A 192 -32.39 1.77 20.04
CA ASN A 192 -32.83 0.46 20.48
C ASN A 192 -33.39 0.48 21.91
N GLU A 193 -32.75 1.20 22.84
CA GLU A 193 -33.27 1.43 24.19
C GLU A 193 -34.68 2.09 24.16
N ILE A 194 -34.86 3.10 23.32
CA ILE A 194 -36.16 3.80 23.19
C ILE A 194 -37.24 2.87 22.64
N LEU A 195 -36.92 2.04 21.65
CA LEU A 195 -37.86 1.07 21.09
C LEU A 195 -38.30 0.04 22.14
N ASN A 196 -37.39 -0.41 23.01
CA ASN A 196 -37.73 -1.32 24.11
C ASN A 196 -38.71 -0.71 25.13
N TYR A 197 -38.63 0.59 25.41
CA TYR A 197 -39.50 1.27 26.39
C TYR A 197 -40.64 2.11 25.78
N ILE A 198 -40.94 1.93 24.48
CA ILE A 198 -41.86 2.81 23.73
C ILE A 198 -43.28 2.87 24.33
N LYS A 199 -43.77 1.77 24.92
CA LYS A 199 -45.10 1.70 25.54
C LYS A 199 -45.21 2.63 26.75
N PHE A 200 -44.20 2.64 27.62
CA PHE A 200 -44.14 3.53 28.77
C PHE A 200 -44.02 5.00 28.34
N ILE A 201 -43.17 5.29 27.36
CA ILE A 201 -42.96 6.65 26.86
C ILE A 201 -44.26 7.24 26.31
N LYS A 202 -45.06 6.44 25.59
CA LYS A 202 -46.37 6.86 25.08
C LYS A 202 -47.41 7.02 26.19
N MET A 203 -47.43 6.12 27.18
CA MET A 203 -48.37 6.16 28.31
C MET A 203 -48.19 7.44 29.16
N TYR A 204 -46.95 7.91 29.33
CA TYR A 204 -46.62 9.13 30.08
C TYR A 204 -46.48 10.40 29.21
N ALA A 205 -46.79 10.33 27.91
CA ALA A 205 -46.65 11.44 26.95
C ALA A 205 -45.25 12.09 26.89
N TRP A 206 -44.18 11.35 27.21
CA TRP A 206 -42.79 11.85 27.27
C TRP A 206 -42.07 11.95 25.92
N VAL A 207 -42.77 11.76 24.80
CA VAL A 207 -42.19 11.70 23.45
C VAL A 207 -41.38 12.96 23.11
N LYS A 208 -41.87 14.15 23.48
CA LYS A 208 -41.17 15.41 23.18
C LYS A 208 -39.89 15.59 24.01
N ALA A 209 -39.92 15.27 25.31
CA ALA A 209 -38.76 15.37 26.18
C ALA A 209 -37.64 14.41 25.73
N PHE A 210 -37.98 13.17 25.38
CA PHE A 210 -37.01 12.19 24.87
C PHE A 210 -36.44 12.57 23.50
N SER A 211 -37.27 13.11 22.59
CA SER A 211 -36.80 13.55 21.27
C SER A 211 -35.76 14.67 21.38
N GLN A 212 -35.95 15.59 22.33
CA GLN A 212 -34.99 16.66 22.61
C GLN A 212 -33.70 16.11 23.23
N ASP A 213 -33.78 15.17 24.18
CA ASP A 213 -32.58 14.58 24.81
C ASP A 213 -31.70 13.84 23.77
N VAL A 214 -32.29 13.03 22.89
CA VAL A 214 -31.55 12.31 21.82
C VAL A 214 -30.87 13.29 20.86
N ARG A 215 -31.59 14.35 20.46
CA ARG A 215 -31.05 15.38 19.55
C ARG A 215 -29.93 16.17 20.19
N SER A 216 -29.99 16.42 21.50
CA SER A 216 -28.93 17.13 22.24
C SER A 216 -27.67 16.27 22.40
N LYS A 217 -27.81 14.98 22.72
CA LYS A 217 -26.67 14.07 22.96
C LYS A 217 -26.03 13.49 21.69
N CYS A 218 -26.73 13.44 20.57
CA CYS A 218 -26.18 12.97 19.29
C CYS A 218 -25.56 14.09 18.43
N ARG A 219 -25.44 15.33 18.92
CA ARG A 219 -24.85 16.47 18.19
C ARG A 219 -23.36 16.67 18.52
N VAL A 220 -22.58 15.59 18.46
CA VAL A 220 -21.12 15.63 18.64
C VAL A 220 -20.43 14.95 17.47
#